data_AF-A0A3D3QHT8-F1
#
_entry.id   AF-A0A3D3QHT8-F1
#
_cell.length_a   1.000
_cell.length_b   1.000
_cell.length_c   1.000
_cell.angle_alpha   90.00
_cell.angle_beta   90.00
_cell.angle_gamma   90.00
#
_symmetry.space_group_name_H-M   'P 1'
#
loop_
_entity.id
_entity.type
_entity.pdbx_description
1 polymer ?
#
loop_
_entity_poly.entity_id
_entity_poly.type
_entity_poly.pdbx_seq_one_letter_code
_entity_poly.pdbx_strand_id
1 'polypeptide(L)' 'NTSAAYVATGEPMDKAGGYGIQGLGASLVESIDGDYYAVIGFPVASFVDLLEAIGFRYDFGVIAPKISD' A
#
# COMPACT_ATOMS: atom_id res chain seq x y z
N ASN A 1 -5.75 26.69 3.98
CA ASN A 1 -4.58 27.11 3.18
C ASN A 1 -3.74 25.91 2.72
N THR A 2 -3.44 24.95 3.60
CA THR A 2 -2.66 23.73 3.25
C THR A 2 -3.33 22.85 2.18
N SER A 3 -4.63 22.58 2.29
CA SER A 3 -5.35 21.74 1.32
C SER A 3 -5.39 22.33 -0.09
N ALA A 4 -5.69 23.63 -0.22
CA ALA A 4 -5.68 24.33 -1.51
C ALA A 4 -4.28 24.34 -2.15
N ALA A 5 -3.24 24.53 -1.33
CA ALA A 5 -1.85 24.45 -1.79
C ALA A 5 -1.50 23.04 -2.31
N TYR A 6 -1.95 21.98 -1.61
CA TYR A 6 -1.75 20.60 -2.05
C TYR A 6 -2.50 20.29 -3.36
N VAL A 7 -3.75 20.74 -3.50
CA VAL A 7 -4.52 20.58 -4.76
C VAL A 7 -3.81 21.25 -5.94
N ALA A 8 -3.20 22.41 -5.73
CA ALA A 8 -2.46 23.12 -6.78
C ALA A 8 -1.22 22.35 -7.29
N THR A 9 -0.72 21.34 -6.56
CA THR A 9 0.40 20.50 -7.00
C THR A 9 0.01 19.52 -8.10
N GLY A 10 -1.28 19.21 -8.26
CA GLY A 10 -1.77 18.17 -9.17
C GLY A 10 -1.56 16.74 -8.67
N GLU A 11 -0.75 16.50 -7.64
CA GLU A 11 -0.56 15.18 -7.01
C GLU A 11 -1.87 14.46 -6.66
N PRO A 12 -2.95 15.10 -6.18
CA PRO A 12 -4.15 14.37 -5.78
C PRO A 12 -5.02 13.88 -6.95
N MET A 13 -4.76 14.29 -8.20
CA MET A 13 -5.70 14.09 -9.32
C MET A 13 -5.83 12.64 -9.77
N ASP A 14 -4.83 11.80 -9.51
CA ASP A 14 -4.82 10.38 -9.89
C ASP A 14 -4.98 9.43 -8.68
N LYS A 15 -5.35 9.96 -7.50
CA LYS A 15 -5.36 9.20 -6.23
C LYS A 15 -6.76 9.08 -5.66
N ALA A 16 -7.11 7.88 -5.23
CA ALA A 16 -8.33 7.64 -4.47
C ALA A 16 -8.31 8.50 -3.19
N GLY A 17 -9.42 9.18 -2.90
CA GLY A 17 -9.50 10.10 -1.75
C GLY A 17 -8.72 11.41 -1.91
N GLY A 18 -8.05 11.63 -3.04
CA GLY A 18 -7.39 12.90 -3.35
C GLY A 18 -6.18 13.21 -2.47
N TYR A 19 -5.43 12.20 -2.03
CA TYR A 19 -4.08 12.37 -1.47
C TYR A 19 -3.21 11.13 -1.66
N GLY A 20 -1.89 11.32 -1.60
CA GLY A 20 -0.91 10.24 -1.64
C GLY A 20 0.01 10.28 -0.42
N ILE A 21 0.01 9.21 0.37
CA ILE A 21 0.84 9.12 1.58
C ILE A 21 2.34 8.99 1.29
N GLN A 22 2.71 8.63 0.05
CA GLN A 22 4.11 8.50 -0.38
C GLN A 22 4.70 9.83 -0.90
N GLY A 23 3.85 10.83 -1.13
CA GLY A 23 4.21 12.10 -1.76
C GLY A 23 4.04 13.30 -0.82
N LEU A 24 3.77 14.47 -1.40
CA LEU A 24 3.50 15.70 -0.65
C LEU A 24 2.27 15.53 0.26
N GLY A 25 1.34 14.65 -0.11
CA GLY A 25 0.16 14.30 0.69
C GLY A 25 0.48 13.69 2.05
N ALA A 26 1.69 13.17 2.27
CA ALA A 26 2.14 12.70 3.58
C ALA A 26 2.01 13.78 4.68
N SER A 27 2.18 15.05 4.31
CA SER A 27 2.03 16.19 5.22
C SER A 27 0.60 16.40 5.74
N LEU A 28 -0.38 15.73 5.13
CA LEU A 28 -1.80 15.80 5.52
C LEU A 28 -2.21 14.64 6.44
N VAL A 29 -1.35 13.65 6.67
CA VAL A 29 -1.66 12.44 7.43
C VAL A 29 -1.10 12.57 8.84
N GLU A 30 -1.98 12.57 9.84
CA GLU A 30 -1.58 12.61 11.26
C GLU A 30 -1.14 11.22 11.77
N SER A 31 -1.88 10.17 11.41
CA SER A 31 -1.61 8.80 11.83
C SER A 31 -2.22 7.78 10.87
N ILE A 32 -1.72 6.55 10.95
CA ILE A 32 -2.32 5.39 10.30
C ILE A 32 -2.65 4.38 11.40
N ASP A 33 -3.84 3.79 11.32
CA ASP A 33 -4.20 2.61 12.09
C ASP A 33 -4.46 1.45 11.12
N GLY A 34 -3.63 0.41 11.18
CA GLY A 34 -3.63 -0.71 10.24
C GLY A 34 -2.39 -0.79 9.34
N ASP A 35 -2.54 -1.39 8.16
CA ASP A 35 -1.44 -1.70 7.23
C ASP A 35 -1.14 -0.52 6.27
N TYR A 36 0.07 0.05 6.40
CA TYR A 36 0.58 1.08 5.51
C TYR A 36 0.62 0.67 4.04
N TYR A 37 0.96 -0.58 3.73
CA TYR A 37 1.03 -1.04 2.34
C TYR A 37 -0.37 -1.17 1.71
N ALA A 38 -1.37 -1.55 2.51
CA ALA A 38 -2.76 -1.47 2.10
C ALA A 38 -3.18 -0.03 1.77
N VAL A 39 -2.74 0.98 2.56
CA VAL A 39 -2.99 2.40 2.27
C VAL A 39 -2.34 2.84 0.95
N ILE A 40 -1.13 2.37 0.65
CA ILE A 40 -0.47 2.61 -0.63
C ILE A 40 -1.24 1.96 -1.80
N GLY A 41 -1.93 0.85 -1.55
CA GLY A 41 -2.82 0.20 -2.52
C GLY A 41 -2.70 -1.32 -2.59
N PHE A 42 -1.81 -1.97 -1.83
CA PHE A 42 -1.70 -3.43 -1.82
C PHE A 42 -1.16 -3.99 -0.49
N PRO A 43 -1.92 -4.85 0.22
CA PRO A 43 -1.50 -5.40 1.52
C PRO A 43 -0.50 -6.55 1.34
N VAL A 44 0.79 -6.23 1.27
CA VAL A 44 1.86 -7.19 0.93
C VAL A 44 1.92 -8.36 1.92
N ALA A 45 1.88 -8.08 3.23
CA ALA A 45 1.99 -9.13 4.26
C ALA A 45 0.79 -10.08 4.19
N SER A 46 -0.43 -9.56 4.21
CA SER A 46 -1.64 -10.38 4.10
C SER A 46 -1.73 -11.14 2.78
N PHE A 47 -1.18 -10.59 1.70
CA PHE A 47 -1.08 -11.30 0.42
C PHE A 47 -0.13 -12.50 0.51
N VAL A 48 1.03 -12.34 1.17
CA VAL A 48 1.97 -13.47 1.39
C VAL A 48 1.34 -14.54 2.28
N ASP A 49 0.65 -14.15 3.37
CA ASP A 49 -0.08 -15.08 4.23
C ASP A 49 -1.15 -15.86 3.44
N LEU A 50 -1.85 -15.17 2.54
CA LEU A 50 -2.85 -15.80 1.66
C LEU A 50 -2.19 -16.80 0.69
N LEU A 51 -1.07 -16.44 0.07
CA LEU A 51 -0.31 -17.35 -0.79
C LEU A 51 0.03 -18.64 -0.05
N GLU A 52 0.53 -18.52 1.18
CA GLU A 52 0.84 -19.68 2.03
C GLU A 52 -0.39 -20.53 2.34
N ALA A 53 -1.51 -19.89 2.64
CA ALA A 53 -2.78 -20.58 2.91
C ALA A 53 -3.30 -21.36 1.71
N ILE A 54 -2.99 -20.92 0.48
CA ILE A 54 -3.38 -21.61 -0.76
C ILE A 54 -2.27 -22.51 -1.34
N GLY A 55 -1.21 -22.79 -0.58
CA GLY A 55 -0.17 -23.74 -0.95
C GLY A 55 0.95 -23.18 -1.82
N PHE A 56 1.19 -21.86 -1.76
CA PHE A 56 2.33 -21.20 -2.41
C PHE A 56 3.21 -20.50 -1.38
N ARG A 57 4.50 -20.34 -1.66
CA ARG A 57 5.41 -19.54 -0.84
C ARG A 57 6.01 -18.41 -1.67
N TYR A 58 6.30 -17.30 -1.02
CA TYR A 58 7.00 -16.17 -1.63
C TYR A 58 8.50 -16.23 -1.28
N ASP A 59 9.33 -16.61 -2.26
CA ASP A 59 10.78 -16.69 -2.15
C ASP A 59 11.44 -15.39 -2.67
N PHE A 60 11.02 -14.23 -2.13
CA PHE A 60 11.62 -12.91 -2.40
C PHE A 60 11.90 -12.62 -3.89
N GLY A 61 10.89 -12.81 -4.75
CA GLY A 61 10.97 -12.60 -6.20
C GLY A 61 10.45 -13.76 -7.03
N VAL A 62 10.18 -14.91 -6.39
CA VAL A 62 9.54 -16.07 -7.00
C VAL A 62 8.36 -16.51 -6.14
N ILE A 63 7.21 -16.80 -6.77
CA ILE A 63 6.09 -17.51 -6.13
C ILE A 63 6.21 -18.97 -6.54
N ALA A 64 6.44 -19.86 -5.57
CA ALA A 64 6.65 -21.28 -5.80
C ALA A 64 5.59 -22.12 -5.07
N PRO A 65 5.22 -23.31 -5.58
CA PRO A 65 4.41 -24.25 -4.82
C PRO A 65 5.09 -24.58 -3.49
N LYS A 66 4.31 -24.62 -2.42
CA LYS A 66 4.74 -25.14 -1.12
C LYS A 66 4.87 -26.66 -1.28
N ILE A 67 6.09 -27.14 -1.48
CA ILE A 67 6.37 -28.58 -1.41
C ILE A 67 6.18 -28.99 0.04
N SER A 68 5.27 -29.92 0.30
CA SER A 68 5.06 -30.47 1.64
C SER A 68 6.34 -31.14 2.14
N ASP A 69 6.67 -30.94 3.41
CA ASP A 69 7.54 -31.88 4.14
C ASP A 69 6.86 -33.26 4.24
#